data_AF-A0A3A8KAV1-F1
#
_entry.id   AF-A0A3A8KAV1-F1
#
_cell.length_a   1.000
_cell.length_b   1.000
_cell.length_c   1.000
_cell.angle_alpha   90.00
_cell.angle_beta   90.00
_cell.angle_gamma   90.00
#
_symmetry.space_group_name_H-M   'P 1'
#
loop_
_entity.id
_entity.type
_entity.pdbx_description
1 polymer ?
#
loop_
_entity_poly.entity_id
_entity_poly.type
_entity_poly.pdbx_seq_one_letter_code
_entity_poly.pdbx_strand_id
1 'polypeptide(L)'
;MVRRVLLVQLLFLAPCFWLLELSQNVAFRWMNGDWGWVYPESPYRWFSIVSLGMWSGAVVVLWALHTYWFRPLRVASWLRVLWATALCWTGQWLGGFIAAEVFHHPLQIWPGTKLVYVSFSALFFWAATALLYQLVAPDPEPPEPGFTRAERPAGA
;
A
#
# COMPACT_ATOMS: atom_id res chain seq x y z
N MET A 1 -21.48 -0.24 -4.73
CA MET A 1 -20.60 -1.40 -4.46
C MET A 1 -19.13 -0.98 -4.32
N VAL A 2 -18.57 -0.27 -5.31
CA VAL A 2 -17.17 0.21 -5.34
C VAL A 2 -16.73 0.98 -4.07
N ARG A 3 -17.53 1.94 -3.59
CA ARG A 3 -17.22 2.70 -2.36
C ARG A 3 -17.16 1.82 -1.10
N ARG A 4 -18.00 0.78 -1.03
CA ARG A 4 -18.02 -0.17 0.10
C ARG A 4 -16.77 -1.06 0.09
N VAL A 5 -16.29 -1.45 -1.09
CA VAL A 5 -15.05 -2.22 -1.26
C VAL A 5 -13.85 -1.40 -0.77
N LEU A 6 -13.73 -0.13 -1.19
CA LEU A 6 -12.66 0.74 -0.72
C LEU A 6 -12.71 0.95 0.80
N LEU A 7 -13.89 1.17 1.38
CA LEU A 7 -14.03 1.34 2.83
C LEU A 7 -13.55 0.10 3.60
N VAL A 8 -13.94 -1.10 3.13
CA VAL A 8 -13.48 -2.36 3.73
C VAL A 8 -11.96 -2.49 3.59
N GLN A 9 -11.42 -2.22 2.40
CA GLN A 9 -9.97 -2.25 2.19
C GLN A 9 -9.22 -1.27 3.10
N LEU A 10 -9.75 -0.06 3.31
CA LEU A 10 -9.16 0.90 4.25
C LEU A 10 -9.19 0.38 5.69
N LEU A 11 -10.31 -0.19 6.13
CA LEU A 11 -10.46 -0.66 7.50
C LEU A 11 -9.63 -1.90 7.82
N PHE A 12 -9.28 -2.72 6.82
CA PHE A 12 -8.49 -3.94 7.03
C PHE A 12 -7.04 -3.80 6.54
N LEU A 13 -6.83 -3.38 5.29
CA LEU A 13 -5.49 -3.38 4.68
C LEU A 13 -4.60 -2.27 5.23
N ALA A 14 -5.11 -1.07 5.52
CA ALA A 14 -4.26 -0.01 6.03
C ALA A 14 -3.70 -0.36 7.43
N PRO A 15 -4.49 -0.87 8.40
CA PRO A 15 -3.95 -1.39 9.65
C PRO A 15 -3.00 -2.58 9.46
N CYS A 16 -3.31 -3.52 8.55
CA CYS A 16 -2.44 -4.66 8.27
C CYS A 16 -1.07 -4.23 7.72
N PHE A 17 -1.03 -3.30 6.77
CA PHE A 17 0.22 -2.80 6.21
C PHE A 17 0.99 -1.95 7.22
N TRP A 18 0.29 -1.19 8.05
CA TRP A 18 0.90 -0.48 9.17
C TRP A 18 1.54 -1.42 10.20
N LEU A 19 0.87 -2.53 10.55
CA LEU A 19 1.45 -3.58 11.41
C LEU A 19 2.60 -4.32 10.73
N LEU A 20 2.55 -4.49 9.41
CA LEU A 20 3.64 -5.06 8.63
C LEU A 20 4.88 -4.14 8.66
N GLU A 21 4.69 -2.83 8.48
CA GLU A 21 5.73 -1.81 8.63
C GLU A 21 6.40 -1.90 10.01
N LEU A 22 5.57 -1.98 11.07
CA LEU A 22 6.05 -2.15 12.44
C LEU A 22 6.89 -3.43 12.59
N SER A 23 6.38 -4.54 12.06
CA SER A 23 7.05 -5.85 12.14
C SER A 23 8.37 -5.86 11.37
N GLN A 24 8.43 -5.18 10.22
CA GLN A 24 9.66 -5.01 9.43
C GLN A 24 10.71 -4.23 10.23
N ASN A 25 10.32 -3.14 10.89
CA ASN A 25 11.27 -2.33 11.67
C ASN A 25 11.78 -3.08 12.92
N VAL A 26 10.92 -3.87 13.58
CA VAL A 26 11.31 -4.75 14.69
C VAL A 26 12.27 -5.84 14.22
N ALA A 27 11.97 -6.51 13.11
CA ALA A 27 12.84 -7.53 12.53
C ALA A 27 14.21 -6.93 12.14
N PHE A 28 14.22 -5.74 11.55
CA PHE A 28 15.47 -5.06 11.18
C PHE A 28 16.35 -4.81 12.42
N ARG A 29 15.76 -4.37 13.53
CA ARG A 29 16.47 -4.19 14.80
C ARG A 29 17.07 -5.47 15.34
N TRP A 30 16.33 -6.57 15.29
CA TRP A 30 16.86 -7.86 15.75
C TRP A 30 18.05 -8.34 14.92
N MET A 31 18.05 -8.06 13.61
CA MET A 31 19.12 -8.49 12.72
C MET A 31 20.36 -7.58 12.75
N ASN A 32 20.17 -6.26 12.93
CA ASN A 32 21.22 -5.27 12.74
C ASN A 32 21.61 -4.49 14.01
N GLY A 33 20.87 -4.66 15.12
CA GLY A 33 21.11 -3.96 16.39
C GLY A 33 20.54 -2.54 16.47
N ASP A 34 20.08 -1.95 15.36
CA ASP A 34 19.47 -0.62 15.30
C ASP A 34 18.21 -0.63 14.40
N TRP A 35 17.40 0.42 14.46
CA TRP A 35 16.15 0.54 13.70
C TRP A 35 16.41 0.81 12.21
N GLY A 36 15.58 0.24 11.33
CA GLY A 36 15.68 0.44 9.89
C GLY A 36 15.27 1.84 9.44
N TRP A 37 14.35 2.46 10.19
CA TRP A 37 14.01 3.87 10.10
C TRP A 37 13.40 4.36 11.42
N VAL A 38 13.39 5.68 11.61
CA VAL A 38 12.82 6.33 12.79
C VAL A 38 11.84 7.44 12.40
N TYR A 39 10.90 7.72 13.29
CA TYR A 39 9.87 8.75 13.24
C TYR A 39 10.21 9.85 14.26
N PRO A 40 10.83 10.97 13.85
CA PRO A 40 11.36 11.96 14.79
C PRO A 40 10.31 12.57 15.70
N GLU A 41 9.12 12.82 15.17
CA GLU A 41 7.98 13.41 15.87
C GLU A 41 7.17 12.41 16.70
N SER A 42 7.44 11.11 16.57
CA SER A 42 6.75 10.10 17.36
C SER A 42 7.34 10.00 18.76
N PRO A 43 6.53 9.92 19.83
CA PRO A 43 7.02 9.70 21.19
C PRO A 43 7.76 8.36 21.33
N TYR A 44 7.52 7.42 20.41
CA TYR A 44 8.16 6.11 20.41
C TYR A 44 9.41 6.06 19.53
N ARG A 45 9.59 6.99 18.58
CA ARG A 45 10.66 7.03 17.56
C ARG A 45 10.74 5.85 16.59
N TRP A 46 10.43 4.61 16.98
CA TRP A 46 10.54 3.43 16.11
C TRP A 46 9.21 3.02 15.46
N PHE A 47 8.10 3.60 15.90
CA PHE A 47 6.79 3.48 15.24
C PHE A 47 6.02 4.79 15.33
N SER A 48 5.03 4.99 14.46
CA SER A 48 4.14 6.15 14.52
C SER A 48 2.72 5.76 14.15
N ILE A 49 1.73 6.15 14.96
CA ILE A 49 0.30 6.00 14.60
C ILE A 49 -0.04 6.89 13.39
N VAL A 50 0.66 8.02 13.23
CA VAL A 50 0.45 8.94 12.10
C VAL A 50 0.77 8.27 10.76
N SER A 51 1.70 7.29 10.72
CA SER A 51 1.99 6.54 9.49
C SER A 51 0.82 5.67 9.02
N LEU A 52 -0.18 5.39 9.87
CA LEU A 52 -1.44 4.77 9.45
C LEU A 52 -2.18 5.62 8.40
N GLY A 53 -2.10 6.95 8.50
CA GLY A 53 -2.64 7.86 7.49
C GLY A 53 -1.94 7.69 6.14
N MET A 54 -0.62 7.53 6.14
CA MET A 54 0.17 7.25 4.94
C MET A 54 -0.24 5.91 4.31
N TRP A 55 -0.41 4.85 5.11
CA TRP A 55 -0.89 3.56 4.62
C TRP A 55 -2.33 3.62 4.09
N SER A 56 -3.19 4.43 4.70
CA SER A 56 -4.54 4.68 4.19
C SER A 56 -4.48 5.33 2.81
N GLY A 57 -3.61 6.33 2.62
CA GLY A 57 -3.34 6.93 1.32
C GLY A 57 -2.82 5.91 0.31
N ALA A 58 -1.88 5.04 0.71
CA ALA A 58 -1.35 3.99 -0.15
C ALA A 58 -2.44 3.00 -0.60
N VAL A 59 -3.34 2.58 0.29
CA VAL A 59 -4.50 1.74 -0.05
C VAL A 59 -5.40 2.43 -1.07
N VAL A 60 -5.66 3.73 -0.92
CA VAL A 60 -6.44 4.51 -1.92
C VAL A 60 -5.74 4.51 -3.28
N VAL A 61 -4.42 4.72 -3.32
CA VAL A 61 -3.64 4.70 -4.56
C VAL A 61 -3.70 3.32 -5.22
N LEU A 62 -3.44 2.25 -4.45
CA LEU A 62 -3.51 0.88 -4.96
C LEU A 62 -4.90 0.53 -5.48
N TRP A 63 -5.95 0.93 -4.75
CA TRP A 63 -7.33 0.78 -5.18
C TRP A 63 -7.64 1.54 -6.46
N ALA A 64 -7.18 2.79 -6.58
CA ALA A 64 -7.40 3.59 -7.77
C ALA A 64 -6.68 3.00 -8.99
N LEU A 65 -5.42 2.56 -8.82
CA LEU A 65 -4.66 1.87 -9.86
C LEU A 65 -5.37 0.61 -10.33
N HIS A 66 -5.82 -0.22 -9.40
CA HIS A 66 -6.56 -1.44 -9.72
C HIS A 66 -7.87 -1.14 -10.46
N THR A 67 -8.68 -0.22 -9.93
CA THR A 67 -10.04 0.04 -10.41
C THR A 67 -10.05 0.75 -11.75
N TYR A 68 -9.22 1.78 -11.91
CA TYR A 68 -9.28 2.70 -13.05
C TYR A 68 -8.22 2.46 -14.11
N TRP A 69 -7.19 1.67 -13.82
CA TRP A 69 -6.09 1.45 -14.78
C TRP A 69 -5.84 -0.03 -15.07
N PHE A 70 -5.49 -0.83 -14.06
CA PHE A 70 -5.07 -2.21 -14.28
C PHE A 70 -6.21 -3.09 -14.79
N ARG A 71 -7.42 -2.91 -14.26
CA ARG A 71 -8.60 -3.65 -14.67
C ARG A 71 -9.05 -3.32 -16.10
N PRO A 72 -9.30 -2.05 -16.48
CA PRO A 72 -9.76 -1.74 -17.85
C PRO A 72 -8.74 -2.12 -18.91
N LEU A 73 -7.43 -1.99 -18.63
CA LEU A 73 -6.38 -2.30 -19.59
C LEU A 73 -5.85 -3.74 -19.51
N ARG A 74 -6.42 -4.58 -18.63
CA ARG A 74 -5.99 -5.98 -18.42
C ARG A 74 -4.48 -6.13 -18.25
N VAL A 75 -3.87 -5.22 -17.47
CA VAL A 75 -2.42 -5.20 -17.24
C VAL A 75 -1.99 -6.54 -16.63
N ALA A 76 -0.88 -7.11 -17.09
CA ALA A 76 -0.34 -8.36 -16.57
C ALA A 76 0.02 -8.24 -15.08
N SER A 77 -0.17 -9.31 -14.30
CA SER A 77 0.00 -9.30 -12.83
C SER A 77 1.37 -8.73 -12.39
N TRP A 78 2.47 -9.20 -12.97
CA TRP A 78 3.81 -8.72 -12.63
C TRP A 78 4.01 -7.23 -12.97
N LEU A 79 3.43 -6.74 -14.07
CA LEU A 79 3.45 -5.32 -14.43
C LEU A 79 2.68 -4.47 -13.43
N ARG A 80 1.53 -4.97 -12.92
CA ARG A 80 0.77 -4.31 -11.86
C ARG A 80 1.64 -4.12 -10.61
N VAL A 81 2.41 -5.15 -10.23
CA VAL A 81 3.32 -5.08 -9.07
C VAL A 81 4.38 -4.02 -9.31
N LEU A 82 5.04 -4.02 -10.47
CA LEU A 82 6.08 -3.04 -10.80
C LEU A 82 5.55 -1.59 -10.77
N TRP A 83 4.41 -1.34 -11.43
CA TRP A 83 3.81 0.00 -11.46
C TRP A 83 3.37 0.47 -10.08
N ALA A 84 2.70 -0.39 -9.31
CA ALA A 84 2.30 -0.08 -7.94
C ALA A 84 3.53 0.20 -7.06
N THR A 85 4.58 -0.61 -7.17
CA THR A 85 5.83 -0.43 -6.42
C THR A 85 6.47 0.91 -6.73
N ALA A 86 6.66 1.22 -8.00
CA ALA A 86 7.29 2.46 -8.44
C ALA A 86 6.50 3.69 -8.00
N LEU A 87 5.17 3.66 -8.15
CA LEU A 87 4.31 4.78 -7.78
C LEU A 87 4.24 4.99 -6.27
N CYS A 88 4.05 3.94 -5.48
CA CYS A 88 3.98 4.08 -4.02
C CYS A 88 5.32 4.49 -3.43
N TRP A 89 6.44 3.94 -3.93
CA TRP A 89 7.78 4.38 -3.50
C TRP A 89 8.03 5.85 -3.85
N THR A 90 7.69 6.27 -5.07
CA THR A 90 7.83 7.67 -5.50
C THR A 90 6.93 8.58 -4.66
N GLY A 91 5.71 8.15 -4.35
CA GLY A 91 4.79 8.88 -3.48
C GLY A 91 5.32 9.03 -2.06
N GLN A 92 5.88 7.97 -1.48
CA GLN A 92 6.52 8.03 -0.16
C GLN A 92 7.74 8.97 -0.18
N TRP A 93 8.56 8.89 -1.22
CA TRP A 93 9.71 9.78 -1.39
C TRP A 93 9.27 11.25 -1.48
N LEU A 94 8.29 11.56 -2.33
CA LEU A 94 7.77 12.93 -2.49
C LEU A 94 7.11 13.44 -1.20
N GLY A 95 6.35 12.59 -0.51
CA GLY A 95 5.75 12.93 0.78
C GLY A 95 6.82 13.24 1.83
N GLY A 96 7.88 12.43 1.90
CA GLY A 96 9.02 12.66 2.80
C GLY A 96 9.81 13.92 2.43
N PHE A 97 10.04 14.19 1.15
CA PHE A 97 10.68 15.41 0.65
C PHE A 97 9.89 16.66 1.05
N ILE A 98 8.57 16.69 0.77
CA ILE A 98 7.73 17.83 1.13
C ILE A 98 7.71 18.03 2.64
N ALA A 99 7.59 16.96 3.42
CA ALA A 99 7.59 17.03 4.88
C ALA A 99 8.90 17.61 5.44
N ALA A 100 10.04 17.21 4.89
CA ALA A 100 11.34 17.69 5.34
C ALA A 100 11.69 19.10 4.82
N GLU A 101 11.48 19.37 3.54
CA GLU A 101 11.97 20.62 2.91
C GLU A 101 10.96 21.77 2.99
N VAL A 102 9.66 21.48 2.96
CA VAL A 102 8.61 22.50 2.98
C VAL A 102 8.11 22.73 4.40
N PHE A 103 7.91 21.65 5.15
CA PHE A 103 7.37 21.73 6.51
C PHE A 103 8.44 21.65 7.60
N HIS A 104 9.69 21.31 7.27
CA HIS A 104 10.77 21.13 8.26
C HIS A 104 10.47 20.08 9.34
N HIS A 105 9.57 19.14 9.03
CA HIS A 105 9.13 18.05 9.90
C HIS A 105 9.22 16.71 9.16
N PRO A 106 10.38 16.04 9.14
CA PRO A 106 10.56 14.79 8.42
C PRO A 106 9.64 13.67 8.93
N LEU A 107 8.93 13.00 8.00
CA LEU A 107 8.02 11.88 8.33
C LEU A 107 8.78 10.66 8.85
N GLN A 108 9.88 10.32 8.18
CA GLN A 108 10.74 9.18 8.48
C GLN A 108 12.19 9.57 8.18
N ILE A 109 13.12 9.03 8.97
CA ILE A 109 14.55 9.12 8.71
C ILE A 109 15.08 7.70 8.54
N TRP A 110 15.75 7.44 7.43
CA TRP A 110 16.35 6.14 7.10
C TRP A 110 17.87 6.19 7.32
N PRO A 111 18.39 5.58 8.41
CA PRO A 111 19.82 5.61 8.73
C PRO A 111 20.67 5.02 7.60
N GLY A 112 21.83 5.64 7.34
CA GLY A 112 22.80 5.12 6.38
C GLY A 112 22.40 5.26 4.91
N THR A 113 21.33 5.99 4.60
CA THR A 113 20.90 6.22 3.22
C THR A 113 21.27 7.62 2.74
N LYS A 114 21.65 7.75 1.46
CA LYS A 114 21.91 9.08 0.84
C LYS A 114 20.62 9.90 0.68
N LEU A 115 19.47 9.23 0.63
CA LEU A 115 18.16 9.86 0.52
C LEU A 115 17.56 9.93 1.91
N VAL A 116 17.47 11.14 2.49
CA VAL A 116 16.96 11.33 3.86
C VAL A 116 15.48 10.91 4.00
N TYR A 117 14.75 10.83 2.89
CA TYR A 117 13.28 10.65 2.89
C TYR A 117 12.82 9.19 2.83
N VAL A 118 13.45 8.35 1.99
CA VAL A 118 13.17 6.91 1.91
C VAL A 118 14.32 6.16 1.23
N SER A 119 14.66 4.99 1.77
CA SER A 119 15.67 4.10 1.18
C SER A 119 15.20 3.43 -0.12
N PHE A 120 16.14 3.07 -1.00
CA PHE A 120 15.84 2.15 -2.11
C PHE A 120 15.45 0.75 -1.64
N SER A 121 15.85 0.33 -0.42
CA SER A 121 15.40 -0.95 0.13
C SER A 121 13.87 -0.99 0.33
N ALA A 122 13.21 0.17 0.45
CA ALA A 122 11.76 0.24 0.53
C ALA A 122 11.06 -0.22 -0.77
N LEU A 123 11.74 -0.27 -1.91
CA LEU A 123 11.18 -0.87 -3.14
C LEU A 123 10.79 -2.33 -2.92
N PHE A 124 11.58 -3.10 -2.15
CA PHE A 124 11.25 -4.48 -1.83
C PHE A 124 9.99 -4.57 -0.95
N PHE A 125 9.85 -3.67 0.03
CA PHE A 125 8.67 -3.61 0.88
C PHE A 125 7.42 -3.21 0.09
N TRP A 126 7.54 -2.24 -0.81
CA TRP A 126 6.44 -1.84 -1.69
C TRP A 126 6.04 -2.93 -2.69
N ALA A 127 7.01 -3.69 -3.22
CA ALA A 127 6.72 -4.84 -4.07
C ALA A 127 5.96 -5.93 -3.31
N ALA A 128 6.36 -6.23 -2.08
CA ALA A 128 5.65 -7.16 -1.21
C ALA A 128 4.24 -6.67 -0.89
N THR A 129 4.07 -5.39 -0.54
CA THR A 129 2.75 -4.79 -0.29
C THR A 129 1.87 -4.82 -1.54
N ALA A 130 2.41 -4.50 -2.72
CA ALA A 130 1.66 -4.54 -3.97
C ALA A 130 1.20 -5.97 -4.31
N LEU A 131 2.06 -6.97 -4.08
CA LEU A 131 1.70 -8.37 -4.23
C LEU A 131 0.60 -8.78 -3.25
N LEU A 132 0.75 -8.46 -1.96
CA LEU A 132 -0.25 -8.74 -0.93
C LEU A 132 -1.60 -8.08 -1.26
N TYR A 133 -1.56 -6.83 -1.70
CA TYR A 133 -2.75 -6.12 -2.14
C TYR A 133 -3.43 -6.85 -3.30
N GLN A 134 -2.68 -7.27 -4.32
CA GLN A 134 -3.24 -8.03 -5.44
C GLN A 134 -3.87 -9.35 -5.03
N LEU A 135 -3.28 -10.05 -4.06
CA LEU A 135 -3.81 -11.32 -3.54
C LEU A 135 -5.10 -11.13 -2.74
N VAL A 136 -5.21 -10.03 -1.99
CA VAL A 136 -6.34 -9.78 -1.06
C VAL A 136 -7.44 -8.91 -1.65
N ALA A 137 -7.16 -8.14 -2.70
CA ALA A 137 -8.14 -7.38 -3.45
C ALA A 137 -8.49 -8.14 -4.75
N PRO A 138 -9.29 -9.23 -4.68
CA PRO A 138 -9.65 -10.00 -5.85
C PRO A 138 -10.34 -9.10 -6.87
N ASP A 139 -9.98 -9.28 -8.14
CA ASP A 139 -10.76 -8.75 -9.25
C ASP A 139 -12.17 -9.35 -9.10
N PRO A 140 -13.25 -8.55 -9.02
CA PRO A 140 -14.57 -9.12 -9.19
C PRO A 140 -14.59 -9.70 -10.59
N GLU A 141 -14.71 -11.03 -10.66
CA GLU A 141 -14.85 -11.75 -11.93
C GLU A 141 -15.88 -11.01 -12.79
N PRO A 142 -15.62 -10.85 -14.10
CA PRO A 142 -16.67 -10.42 -14.98
C PRO A 142 -17.88 -11.34 -14.75
N PRO A 143 -19.11 -10.80 -14.64
CA PRO A 143 -20.28 -11.64 -14.47
C PRO A 143 -20.25 -12.68 -15.59
N GLU A 144 -20.37 -13.95 -15.25
CA GLU A 144 -20.40 -15.01 -16.27
C GLU A 144 -21.43 -14.63 -17.34
N PRO A 145 -21.06 -14.71 -18.63
CA PRO A 145 -22.02 -14.46 -19.69
C PRO A 145 -23.08 -15.55 -19.65
N GLY A 146 -24.23 -15.26 -19.03
CA GLY A 146 -25.47 -16.00 -19.23
C GLY A 146 -25.93 -16.85 -18.05
N PHE A 147 -26.52 -16.20 -17.05
CA PHE A 147 -27.83 -16.64 -16.56
C PHE A 147 -28.73 -15.41 -16.52
N THR A 148 -29.27 -15.05 -17.69
CA THR A 148 -30.48 -14.25 -17.74
C THR A 148 -31.52 -14.96 -16.90
N ARG A 149 -32.00 -14.29 -15.85
CA ARG A 149 -33.11 -14.69 -14.96
C ARG A 149 -34.47 -14.82 -15.71
N ALA A 150 -34.44 -15.06 -17.02
CA ALA A 150 -35.57 -15.14 -17.93
C ALA A 150 -35.94 -16.59 -18.30
N GLU A 151 -35.14 -17.59 -17.96
CA GLU A 151 -35.46 -19.01 -18.23
C GLU A 151 -35.86 -19.76 -16.95
N ARG A 152 -36.84 -19.22 -16.21
CA ARG A 152 -37.62 -20.07 -15.31
C ARG A 152 -38.83 -20.55 -16.12
N PRO A 153 -38.95 -21.84 -16.46
CA PRO A 153 -40.21 -22.33 -17.01
C PRO A 153 -41.28 -22.08 -15.96
N ALA A 154 -42.31 -21.34 -16.34
CA ALA A 154 -43.55 -21.31 -15.59
C ALA A 154 -44.21 -22.69 -15.77
N GLY A 155 -44.00 -23.58 -14.80
CA GLY A 155 -44.70 -24.86 -14.70
C GLY A 155 -43.85 -26.07 -15.03
N ALA A 156 -43.52 -26.82 -13.98
CA ALA A 156 -43.53 -28.27 -13.94
C ALA A 156 -43.70 -28.69 -12.47
#